data_AF-B4HRR5-F1
#
_entry.id   AF-B4HRR5-F1
#
_cell.length_a   1.000
_cell.length_b   1.000
_cell.length_c   1.000
_cell.angle_alpha   90.00
_cell.angle_beta   90.00
_cell.angle_gamma   90.00
#
_symmetry.space_group_name_H-M   'P 1'
#
loop_
_entity.id
_entity.type
_entity.pdbx_description
1 polymer ?
#
loop_
_entity_poly.entity_id
_entity_poly.type
_entity_poly.pdbx_seq_one_letter_code
_entity_poly.pdbx_strand_id
1 'polypeptide(L)'
;RARNDFMDTLIEMKLQYDNGDKENGLAFNEVAAQAFVFLLAGFEAESTTMGFTLYELACNPDVQDKLRAEIDSVLERHNGKLEYDSMQELTYTEKVINESLRKHPVVAHLARIATKPYQHSNPKYYIEAGTGVLVSILGIHHDPEFYPEPEKFIPERFDEEQVKKRPNCAFLPFGAGPRNCIGLRFGRMQVVIGLALLIHNFRVELHPKTPVPMKYTIKNLLLGSEGGIHLNVAQETMRKRPVVGHLLRVATQNYQHTNPKYNIEKGTGVVIPTLAIQHDPEFYPEPEKFIPERFDEDQVQQRPPCTFLPFGDGPRNCIGLRFGRMQVIIGMALLIHNFKFEFHPTKTVVPLEYRTDDILLSAKGGIHLKVSRV
;
A
#
# COMPACT_ATOMS: atom_id res chain seq x y z
N ARG A 1 16.79 -21.54 -12.04
CA ARG A 1 15.55 -22.08 -11.41
C ARG A 1 14.45 -21.13 -11.84
N ALA A 2 13.62 -21.49 -12.83
CA ALA A 2 12.47 -20.67 -13.20
C ALA A 2 11.56 -20.57 -11.98
N ARG A 3 11.15 -19.36 -11.60
CA ARG A 3 10.15 -19.16 -10.56
C ARG A 3 8.82 -19.17 -11.29
N ASN A 4 8.10 -20.30 -11.24
CA ASN A 4 6.75 -20.38 -11.77
C ASN A 4 5.87 -19.46 -10.93
N ASP A 5 5.45 -18.35 -11.51
CA ASP A 5 4.52 -17.43 -10.88
C ASP A 5 3.06 -17.75 -11.26
N PHE A 6 2.13 -16.93 -10.75
CA PHE A 6 0.70 -17.12 -11.03
C PHE A 6 0.38 -17.01 -12.53
N MET A 7 1.07 -16.14 -13.25
CA MET A 7 0.87 -15.99 -14.70
C MET A 7 1.40 -17.20 -15.45
N ASP A 8 2.54 -17.76 -15.03
CA ASP A 8 3.05 -19.01 -15.59
C ASP A 8 2.03 -20.14 -15.43
N THR A 9 1.38 -20.23 -14.27
CA THR A 9 0.32 -21.24 -14.01
C THR A 9 -0.89 -21.05 -14.93
N LEU A 10 -1.33 -19.80 -15.13
CA LEU A 10 -2.43 -19.50 -16.05
C LEU A 10 -2.06 -19.78 -17.52
N ILE A 11 -0.80 -19.53 -17.91
CA ILE A 11 -0.28 -19.85 -19.24
C ILE A 11 -0.25 -21.37 -19.43
N GLU A 12 0.21 -22.14 -18.44
CA GLU A 12 0.20 -23.61 -18.47
C GLU A 12 -1.23 -24.15 -18.64
N MET A 13 -2.20 -23.64 -17.88
CA MET A 13 -3.62 -24.01 -18.04
C MET A 13 -4.19 -23.62 -19.40
N LYS A 14 -3.74 -22.49 -19.98
CA LYS A 14 -4.13 -22.11 -21.34
C LYS A 14 -3.59 -23.10 -22.38
N LEU A 15 -2.34 -23.51 -22.22
CA LEU A 15 -1.71 -24.49 -23.10
C LEU A 15 -2.37 -25.86 -23.00
N GLN A 16 -2.78 -26.29 -21.79
CA GLN A 16 -3.55 -27.52 -21.60
C GLN A 16 -4.88 -27.48 -22.37
N TYR A 17 -5.59 -26.35 -22.30
CA TYR A 17 -6.83 -26.14 -23.05
C TYR A 17 -6.61 -26.23 -24.56
N ASP A 18 -5.56 -25.57 -25.08
CA ASP A 18 -5.23 -25.58 -26.50
C ASP A 18 -4.81 -26.97 -27.00
N ASN A 19 -4.24 -27.79 -26.10
CA ASN A 19 -3.88 -29.18 -26.38
C ASN A 19 -5.04 -30.18 -26.21
N GLY A 20 -6.26 -29.70 -25.94
CA GLY A 20 -7.48 -30.51 -25.90
C GLY A 20 -7.93 -30.97 -24.51
N ASP A 21 -7.16 -30.70 -23.44
CA ASP A 21 -7.60 -30.94 -22.07
C ASP A 21 -8.45 -29.76 -21.57
N LYS A 22 -9.74 -29.82 -21.89
CA LYS A 22 -10.72 -28.80 -21.48
C LYS A 22 -11.19 -28.93 -20.04
N GLU A 23 -10.90 -30.05 -19.37
CA GLU A 23 -11.32 -30.27 -17.99
C GLU A 23 -10.35 -29.60 -17.02
N ASN A 24 -9.05 -29.66 -17.31
CA ASN A 24 -8.01 -29.04 -16.49
C ASN A 24 -7.47 -27.71 -17.06
N GLY A 25 -7.71 -27.43 -18.34
CA GLY A 25 -7.29 -26.20 -19.00
C GLY A 25 -8.32 -25.07 -18.95
N LEU A 26 -7.86 -23.84 -19.19
CA LEU A 26 -8.69 -22.63 -19.25
C LEU A 26 -8.64 -21.98 -20.64
N ALA A 27 -9.81 -21.62 -21.18
CA ALA A 27 -9.89 -20.79 -22.39
C ALA A 27 -9.32 -19.40 -22.13
N PHE A 28 -8.96 -18.66 -23.20
CA PHE A 28 -8.34 -17.34 -23.07
C PHE A 28 -9.17 -16.36 -22.22
N ASN A 29 -10.48 -16.32 -22.43
CA ASN A 29 -11.37 -15.45 -21.67
C ASN A 29 -11.47 -15.86 -20.20
N GLU A 30 -11.35 -17.16 -19.90
CA GLU A 30 -11.34 -17.65 -18.52
C GLU A 30 -10.03 -17.29 -17.82
N VAL A 31 -8.89 -17.42 -18.51
CA VAL A 31 -7.59 -16.94 -18.02
C VAL A 31 -7.60 -15.45 -17.74
N ALA A 32 -8.09 -14.64 -18.70
CA ALA A 32 -8.20 -13.20 -18.54
C ALA A 32 -9.13 -12.82 -17.38
N ALA A 33 -10.26 -13.51 -17.23
CA ALA A 33 -11.19 -13.31 -16.13
C ALA A 33 -10.56 -13.66 -14.77
N GLN A 34 -9.85 -14.79 -14.68
CA GLN A 34 -9.14 -15.17 -13.44
C GLN A 34 -8.07 -14.14 -13.09
N ALA A 35 -7.22 -13.74 -14.04
CA ALA A 35 -6.20 -12.72 -13.80
C ALA A 35 -6.79 -11.39 -13.31
N PHE A 36 -7.90 -10.95 -13.90
CA PHE A 36 -8.60 -9.74 -13.49
C PHE A 36 -9.18 -9.87 -12.06
N VAL A 37 -9.86 -10.98 -11.76
CA VAL A 37 -10.47 -11.21 -10.44
C VAL A 37 -9.40 -11.27 -9.34
N PHE A 38 -8.28 -11.96 -9.58
CA PHE A 38 -7.19 -12.04 -8.60
C PHE A 38 -6.54 -10.67 -8.33
N LEU A 39 -6.33 -9.86 -9.37
CA LEU A 39 -5.79 -8.51 -9.21
C LEU A 39 -6.72 -7.62 -8.38
N LEU A 40 -8.00 -7.59 -8.72
CA LEU A 40 -8.98 -6.72 -8.07
C LEU A 40 -9.25 -7.17 -6.63
N ALA A 41 -9.48 -8.47 -6.42
CA ALA A 41 -9.79 -9.02 -5.11
C ALA A 41 -8.61 -8.95 -4.13
N GLY A 42 -7.37 -9.12 -4.60
CA GLY A 42 -6.17 -9.00 -3.77
C GLY A 42 -5.87 -7.55 -3.41
N PHE A 43 -5.85 -6.66 -4.40
CA PHE A 43 -5.40 -5.28 -4.20
C PHE A 43 -6.30 -4.46 -3.26
N GLU A 44 -7.61 -4.47 -3.49
CA GLU A 44 -8.53 -3.59 -2.75
C GLU A 44 -8.69 -4.04 -1.29
N ALA A 45 -8.74 -5.35 -1.05
CA ALA A 45 -8.91 -5.89 0.30
C ALA A 45 -7.66 -5.70 1.17
N GLU A 46 -6.47 -5.96 0.63
CA GLU A 46 -5.20 -5.83 1.35
C GLU A 46 -4.89 -4.36 1.68
N SER A 47 -5.03 -3.47 0.70
CA SER A 47 -4.79 -2.04 0.91
C SER A 47 -5.75 -1.43 1.93
N THR A 48 -7.02 -1.84 1.92
CA THR A 48 -8.02 -1.44 2.91
C THR A 48 -7.66 -1.96 4.31
N THR A 49 -7.26 -3.23 4.42
CA THR A 49 -6.83 -3.84 5.69
C THR A 49 -5.62 -3.12 6.26
N MET A 50 -4.59 -2.86 5.44
CA MET A 50 -3.42 -2.09 5.88
C MET A 50 -3.82 -0.67 6.32
N GLY A 51 -4.68 0.01 5.56
CA GLY A 51 -5.15 1.37 5.89
C GLY A 51 -5.84 1.44 7.25
N PHE A 52 -6.80 0.56 7.50
CA PHE A 52 -7.49 0.51 8.81
C PHE A 52 -6.56 0.09 9.94
N THR A 53 -5.61 -0.81 9.67
CA THR A 53 -4.64 -1.23 10.70
C THR A 53 -3.73 -0.06 11.09
N LEU A 54 -3.21 0.70 10.12
CA LEU A 54 -2.40 1.90 10.39
C LEU A 54 -3.21 3.00 11.08
N TYR A 55 -4.50 3.14 10.76
CA TYR A 55 -5.41 4.04 11.48
C TYR A 55 -5.53 3.67 12.96
N GLU A 56 -5.83 2.39 13.27
CA GLU A 56 -5.96 1.94 14.66
C GLU A 56 -4.62 2.03 15.40
N LEU A 57 -3.49 1.75 14.74
CA LEU A 57 -2.16 1.94 15.32
C LEU A 57 -1.84 3.41 15.60
N ALA A 58 -2.32 4.34 14.77
CA ALA A 58 -2.18 5.77 15.02
C ALA A 58 -3.08 6.26 16.17
N CYS A 59 -4.23 5.61 16.39
CA CYS A 59 -5.13 5.87 17.52
C CYS A 59 -4.65 5.26 18.83
N ASN A 60 -3.85 4.18 18.78
CA ASN A 60 -3.40 3.41 19.95
C ASN A 60 -1.85 3.30 19.95
N PRO A 61 -1.13 4.36 20.38
CA PRO A 61 0.33 4.41 20.32
C PRO A 61 1.02 3.29 21.14
N ASP A 62 0.43 2.87 22.25
CA ASP A 62 0.90 1.78 23.09
C ASP A 62 0.92 0.43 22.35
N VAL A 63 -0.13 0.17 21.57
CA VAL A 63 -0.19 -1.01 20.68
C VAL A 63 0.85 -0.90 19.57
N GLN A 64 1.05 0.30 19.00
CA GLN A 64 2.07 0.55 17.98
C GLN A 64 3.49 0.31 18.50
N ASP A 65 3.79 0.76 19.72
CA ASP A 65 5.10 0.59 20.35
C ASP A 65 5.36 -0.89 20.68
N LYS A 66 4.34 -1.61 21.19
CA LYS A 66 4.43 -3.05 21.44
C LYS A 66 4.61 -3.85 20.15
N LEU A 67 3.90 -3.47 19.09
CA LEU A 67 4.03 -4.07 17.76
C LEU A 67 5.44 -3.85 17.19
N ARG A 68 5.95 -2.61 17.27
CA ARG A 68 7.31 -2.29 16.86
C ARG A 68 8.34 -3.13 17.60
N ALA A 69 8.21 -3.26 18.92
CA ALA A 69 9.13 -4.06 19.73
C ALA A 69 9.18 -5.54 19.30
N GLU A 70 8.04 -6.15 18.94
CA GLU A 70 8.04 -7.50 18.37
C GLU A 70 8.79 -7.53 17.02
N ILE A 71 8.43 -6.64 16.10
CA ILE A 71 9.00 -6.60 14.75
C ILE A 71 10.52 -6.43 14.82
N ASP A 72 10.99 -5.48 15.62
CA ASP A 72 12.41 -5.18 15.79
C ASP A 72 13.15 -6.39 16.36
N SER A 73 12.59 -7.05 17.38
CA SER A 73 13.19 -8.24 17.99
C SER A 73 13.27 -9.41 17.02
N VAL A 74 12.23 -9.67 16.23
CA VAL A 74 12.23 -10.73 15.21
C VAL A 74 13.24 -10.41 14.12
N LEU A 75 13.27 -9.17 13.62
CA LEU A 75 14.25 -8.74 12.62
C LEU A 75 15.68 -8.91 13.14
N GLU A 76 15.97 -8.54 14.38
CA GLU A 76 17.29 -8.71 14.98
C GLU A 76 17.72 -10.19 15.01
N ARG A 77 16.83 -11.10 15.41
CA ARG A 77 17.10 -12.56 15.40
C ARG A 77 17.35 -13.12 14.00
N HIS A 78 16.78 -12.50 12.97
CA HIS A 78 16.85 -12.93 11.57
C HIS A 78 17.75 -12.04 10.70
N ASN A 79 18.71 -11.34 11.32
CA ASN A 79 19.72 -10.51 10.64
C ASN A 79 19.11 -9.43 9.71
N GLY A 80 18.01 -8.83 10.13
CA GLY A 80 17.29 -7.77 9.42
C GLY A 80 16.48 -8.27 8.22
N LYS A 81 16.22 -9.58 8.11
CA LYS A 81 15.50 -10.15 6.97
C LYS A 81 14.09 -10.62 7.34
N LEU A 82 13.12 -10.25 6.50
CA LEU A 82 11.76 -10.79 6.51
C LEU A 82 11.65 -11.96 5.54
N GLU A 83 12.05 -13.13 6.00
CA GLU A 83 11.91 -14.41 5.30
C GLU A 83 10.74 -15.23 5.90
N TYR A 84 10.36 -16.33 5.25
CA TYR A 84 9.19 -17.13 5.65
C TYR A 84 9.18 -17.51 7.14
N ASP A 85 10.33 -17.94 7.66
CA ASP A 85 10.47 -18.36 9.07
C ASP A 85 10.33 -17.17 10.03
N SER A 86 10.96 -16.03 9.74
CA SER A 86 10.80 -14.81 10.54
C SER A 86 9.35 -14.31 10.59
N MET A 87 8.60 -14.46 9.49
CA MET A 87 7.18 -14.06 9.46
C MET A 87 6.31 -14.92 10.37
N GLN A 88 6.66 -16.20 10.60
CA GLN A 88 5.92 -17.06 11.53
C GLN A 88 6.07 -16.62 13.00
N GLU A 89 7.13 -15.87 13.32
CA GLU A 89 7.38 -15.37 14.68
C GLU A 89 6.67 -14.06 15.01
N LEU A 90 6.08 -13.38 14.01
CA LEU A 90 5.34 -12.11 14.14
C LEU A 90 3.91 -12.32 14.69
N THR A 91 3.82 -12.97 15.85
CA THR A 91 2.55 -13.43 16.42
C THR A 91 1.64 -12.31 16.92
N TYR A 92 2.20 -11.23 17.46
CA TYR A 92 1.48 -10.03 17.91
C TYR A 92 1.05 -9.18 16.72
N THR A 93 1.89 -9.09 15.68
CA THR A 93 1.53 -8.49 14.39
C THR A 93 0.27 -9.15 13.82
N GLU A 94 0.20 -10.48 13.86
CA GLU A 94 -1.01 -11.21 13.47
C GLU A 94 -2.22 -10.90 14.35
N LYS A 95 -2.04 -10.71 15.67
CA LYS A 95 -3.12 -10.29 16.56
C LYS A 95 -3.65 -8.89 16.22
N VAL A 96 -2.76 -7.95 15.93
CA VAL A 96 -3.11 -6.58 15.50
C VAL A 96 -3.89 -6.60 14.19
N ILE A 97 -3.44 -7.38 13.20
CA ILE A 97 -4.15 -7.53 11.91
C ILE A 97 -5.53 -8.13 12.13
N ASN A 98 -5.64 -9.18 12.95
CA ASN A 98 -6.92 -9.83 13.22
C ASN A 98 -7.90 -8.93 13.98
N GLU A 99 -7.42 -8.12 14.93
CA GLU A 99 -8.27 -7.14 15.63
C GLU A 99 -8.70 -6.00 14.71
N SER A 100 -7.83 -5.58 13.78
CA SER A 100 -8.20 -4.64 12.72
C SER A 100 -9.28 -5.21 11.81
N LEU A 101 -9.14 -6.47 11.37
CA LEU A 101 -10.13 -7.16 10.55
C LEU A 101 -11.45 -7.44 11.30
N ARG A 102 -11.41 -7.57 12.63
CA ARG A 102 -12.62 -7.65 13.46
C ARG A 102 -13.33 -6.30 13.49
N LYS A 103 -12.62 -5.24 13.84
CA LYS A 103 -13.21 -3.91 14.02
C LYS A 103 -13.59 -3.25 12.69
N HIS A 104 -12.87 -3.56 11.62
CA HIS A 104 -13.06 -3.03 10.27
C HIS A 104 -13.09 -4.17 9.23
N PRO A 105 -14.14 -5.00 9.22
CA PRO A 105 -14.23 -6.09 8.26
C PRO A 105 -14.41 -5.54 6.85
N VAL A 106 -13.44 -5.79 5.97
CA VAL A 106 -13.45 -5.33 4.56
C VAL A 106 -14.74 -5.76 3.85
N VAL A 107 -15.24 -6.96 4.13
CA VAL A 107 -16.55 -7.44 3.68
C VAL A 107 -17.50 -7.45 4.87
N ALA A 108 -18.46 -6.52 4.89
CA ALA A 108 -19.36 -6.33 6.02
C ALA A 108 -20.45 -7.41 6.15
N HIS A 109 -20.78 -8.11 5.06
CA HIS A 109 -21.79 -9.17 5.05
C HIS A 109 -21.53 -10.23 3.98
N LEU A 110 -22.02 -11.45 4.21
CA LEU A 110 -22.04 -12.51 3.20
C LEU A 110 -23.47 -12.82 2.79
N ALA A 111 -23.71 -12.91 1.48
CA ALA A 111 -25.01 -13.30 0.93
C ALA A 111 -25.01 -14.77 0.48
N ARG A 112 -26.12 -15.47 0.74
CA ARG A 112 -26.40 -16.84 0.26
C ARG A 112 -27.85 -16.92 -0.19
N ILE A 113 -28.17 -17.91 -1.02
CA ILE A 113 -29.55 -18.29 -1.33
C ILE A 113 -29.69 -19.75 -0.90
N ALA A 114 -30.70 -20.05 -0.08
CA ALA A 114 -31.03 -21.41 0.30
C ALA A 114 -31.52 -22.18 -0.94
N THR A 115 -30.78 -23.16 -1.42
CA THR A 115 -31.18 -23.95 -2.61
C THR A 115 -32.15 -25.07 -2.27
N LYS A 116 -32.25 -25.43 -1.00
CA LYS A 116 -33.17 -26.42 -0.43
C LYS A 116 -33.66 -25.92 0.92
N PRO A 117 -34.81 -26.39 1.43
CA PRO A 117 -35.25 -26.05 2.77
C PRO A 117 -34.19 -26.46 3.80
N TYR A 118 -33.86 -25.55 4.71
CA TYR A 118 -32.99 -25.82 5.84
C TYR A 118 -33.81 -25.90 7.12
N GLN A 119 -33.69 -27.01 7.83
CA GLN A 119 -34.39 -27.24 9.08
C GLN A 119 -33.35 -27.49 10.19
N HIS A 120 -33.26 -26.55 11.12
CA HIS A 120 -32.44 -26.71 12.31
C HIS A 120 -33.10 -27.68 13.32
N SER A 121 -32.34 -28.19 14.28
CA SER A 121 -32.87 -29.02 15.38
C SER A 121 -33.90 -28.29 16.24
N ASN A 122 -33.83 -26.96 16.28
CA ASN A 122 -34.87 -26.09 16.83
C ASN A 122 -35.83 -25.70 15.70
N PRO A 123 -37.11 -26.09 15.75
CA PRO A 123 -38.09 -25.82 14.69
C PRO A 123 -38.30 -24.34 14.37
N LYS A 124 -37.92 -23.43 15.28
CA LYS A 124 -37.99 -21.98 15.07
C LYS A 124 -37.03 -21.50 13.96
N TYR A 125 -35.93 -22.21 13.71
CA TYR A 125 -34.95 -21.85 12.70
C TYR A 125 -35.15 -22.72 11.45
N TYR A 126 -36.14 -22.34 10.65
CA TYR A 126 -36.44 -22.90 9.33
C TYR A 126 -36.19 -21.85 8.25
N ILE A 127 -35.52 -22.23 7.17
CA ILE A 127 -35.28 -21.36 6.01
C ILE A 127 -35.84 -22.07 4.78
N GLU A 128 -36.80 -21.45 4.11
CA GLU A 128 -37.40 -21.98 2.89
C GLU A 128 -36.40 -21.92 1.72
N ALA A 129 -36.53 -22.85 0.77
CA ALA A 129 -35.78 -22.79 -0.48
C ALA A 129 -36.10 -21.49 -1.25
N GLY A 130 -35.10 -20.93 -1.92
CA GLY A 130 -35.18 -19.64 -2.60
C GLY A 130 -34.93 -18.43 -1.68
N THR A 131 -34.91 -18.61 -0.35
CA THR A 131 -34.71 -17.50 0.59
C THR A 131 -33.26 -16.98 0.55
N GLY A 132 -33.10 -15.68 0.36
CA GLY A 132 -31.83 -14.97 0.52
C GLY A 132 -31.46 -14.85 2.00
N VAL A 133 -30.24 -15.22 2.35
CA VAL A 133 -29.69 -15.16 3.71
C VAL A 133 -28.51 -14.21 3.71
N LEU A 134 -28.56 -13.18 4.54
CA LEU A 134 -27.46 -12.26 4.80
C LEU A 134 -26.85 -12.55 6.17
N VAL A 135 -25.57 -12.89 6.18
CA VAL A 135 -24.78 -13.05 7.42
C VAL A 135 -24.04 -11.75 7.67
N SER A 136 -24.44 -11.00 8.70
CA SER A 136 -23.83 -9.73 9.07
C SER A 136 -22.50 -9.95 9.78
N ILE A 137 -21.39 -9.88 9.04
CA ILE A 137 -20.03 -9.98 9.63
C ILE A 137 -19.79 -8.79 10.56
N LEU A 138 -20.11 -7.58 10.09
CA LEU A 138 -19.93 -6.35 10.87
C LEU A 138 -20.70 -6.43 12.20
N GLY A 139 -21.94 -6.91 12.18
CA GLY A 139 -22.75 -7.09 13.38
C GLY A 139 -22.16 -8.13 14.34
N ILE A 140 -21.81 -9.32 13.83
CA ILE A 140 -21.19 -10.38 14.65
C ILE A 140 -19.88 -9.89 15.29
N HIS A 141 -19.06 -9.14 14.54
CA HIS A 141 -17.76 -8.66 15.01
C HIS A 141 -17.85 -7.52 16.04
N HIS A 142 -19.00 -6.85 16.11
CA HIS A 142 -19.30 -5.81 17.11
C HIS A 142 -20.29 -6.28 18.18
N ASP A 143 -20.63 -7.58 18.21
CA ASP A 143 -21.52 -8.11 19.23
C ASP A 143 -20.77 -8.24 20.57
N PRO A 144 -21.20 -7.53 21.64
CA PRO A 144 -20.54 -7.61 22.94
C PRO A 144 -20.63 -8.99 23.59
N GLU A 145 -21.55 -9.87 23.16
CA GLU A 145 -21.60 -11.27 23.60
C GLU A 145 -20.35 -12.05 23.16
N PHE A 146 -19.84 -11.77 21.96
CA PHE A 146 -18.63 -12.42 21.43
C PHE A 146 -17.37 -11.59 21.68
N TYR A 147 -17.50 -10.26 21.72
CA TYR A 147 -16.41 -9.31 21.82
C TYR A 147 -16.72 -8.21 22.86
N PRO A 148 -16.47 -8.46 24.16
CA PRO A 148 -16.75 -7.48 25.21
C PRO A 148 -16.04 -6.15 24.97
N GLU A 149 -16.71 -5.00 25.08
CA GLU A 149 -16.17 -3.68 24.69
C GLU A 149 -15.74 -3.61 23.20
N PRO A 150 -16.66 -3.89 22.25
CA PRO A 150 -16.32 -4.14 20.85
C PRO A 150 -15.70 -2.93 20.12
N GLU A 151 -15.87 -1.72 20.64
CA GLU A 151 -15.30 -0.49 20.09
C GLU A 151 -13.81 -0.30 20.42
N LYS A 152 -13.31 -0.96 21.49
CA LYS A 152 -11.90 -0.87 21.88
C LYS A 152 -11.05 -1.77 21.00
N PHE A 153 -9.88 -1.27 20.59
CA PHE A 153 -8.89 -2.01 19.83
C PHE A 153 -8.01 -2.82 20.78
N ILE A 154 -8.27 -4.12 20.91
CA ILE A 154 -7.57 -4.99 21.86
C ILE A 154 -7.00 -6.22 21.11
N PRO A 155 -5.75 -6.17 20.63
CA PRO A 155 -5.12 -7.29 19.93
C PRO A 155 -5.15 -8.61 20.71
N GLU A 156 -5.05 -8.55 22.05
CA GLU A 156 -5.06 -9.69 22.96
C GLU A 156 -6.35 -10.53 22.91
N ARG A 157 -7.43 -10.04 22.26
CA ARG A 157 -8.59 -10.88 21.91
C ARG A 157 -8.23 -12.07 21.02
N PHE A 158 -7.09 -12.00 20.34
CA PHE A 158 -6.56 -13.05 19.49
C PHE A 158 -5.43 -13.84 20.14
N ASP A 159 -5.30 -13.76 21.47
CA ASP A 159 -4.57 -14.76 22.23
C ASP A 159 -5.22 -16.13 22.06
N GLU A 160 -4.39 -17.18 22.02
CA GLU A 160 -4.83 -18.54 21.71
C GLU A 160 -5.98 -19.03 22.60
N GLU A 161 -5.91 -18.72 23.91
CA GLU A 161 -6.93 -19.08 24.89
C GLU A 161 -8.26 -18.35 24.67
N GLN A 162 -8.23 -17.12 24.16
CA GLN A 162 -9.45 -16.36 23.84
C GLN A 162 -10.07 -16.85 22.54
N VAL A 163 -9.24 -17.20 21.55
CA VAL A 163 -9.69 -17.79 20.29
C VAL A 163 -10.36 -19.14 20.54
N LYS A 164 -9.80 -20.00 21.41
CA LYS A 164 -10.38 -21.30 21.77
C LYS A 164 -11.77 -21.20 22.42
N LYS A 165 -12.01 -20.15 23.21
CA LYS A 165 -13.29 -19.89 23.87
C LYS A 165 -14.35 -19.31 22.93
N ARG A 166 -13.91 -18.71 21.82
CA ARG A 166 -14.81 -18.03 20.88
C ARG A 166 -15.66 -19.05 20.10
N PRO A 167 -16.98 -18.83 19.98
CA PRO A 167 -17.82 -19.68 19.15
C PRO A 167 -17.33 -19.74 17.69
N ASN A 168 -17.51 -20.89 17.06
CA ASN A 168 -17.26 -21.05 15.63
C ASN A 168 -18.06 -20.00 14.84
N CYS A 169 -17.45 -19.46 13.79
CA CYS A 169 -18.04 -18.43 12.94
C CYS A 169 -18.34 -17.08 13.62
N ALA A 170 -17.85 -16.83 14.84
CA ALA A 170 -17.88 -15.47 15.42
C ALA A 170 -16.77 -14.56 14.85
N PHE A 171 -15.70 -15.13 14.28
CA PHE A 171 -14.67 -14.40 13.51
C PHE A 171 -14.66 -14.90 12.06
N LEU A 172 -14.94 -14.01 11.11
CA LEU A 172 -15.22 -14.33 9.70
C LEU A 172 -14.59 -13.35 8.69
N PRO A 173 -13.37 -12.83 8.93
CA PRO A 173 -12.78 -11.82 8.02
C PRO A 173 -12.52 -12.36 6.60
N PHE A 174 -12.43 -13.68 6.46
CA PHE A 174 -12.23 -14.38 5.19
C PHE A 174 -13.37 -15.38 4.89
N GLY A 175 -14.50 -15.27 5.59
CA GLY A 175 -15.57 -16.26 5.56
C GLY A 175 -15.18 -17.62 6.15
N ALA A 176 -16.01 -18.63 5.91
CA ALA A 176 -15.81 -20.00 6.40
C ALA A 176 -16.39 -21.04 5.42
N GLY A 177 -15.97 -22.30 5.56
CA GLY A 177 -16.43 -23.43 4.76
C GLY A 177 -15.87 -23.45 3.33
N PRO A 178 -16.50 -24.18 2.39
CA PRO A 178 -15.99 -24.39 1.03
C PRO A 178 -15.89 -23.13 0.15
N ARG A 179 -16.41 -22.01 0.62
CA ARG A 179 -16.40 -20.70 -0.06
C ARG A 179 -15.63 -19.66 0.76
N ASN A 180 -14.67 -20.09 1.58
CA ASN A 180 -13.74 -19.18 2.25
C ASN A 180 -12.79 -18.54 1.23
N CYS A 181 -12.14 -17.45 1.63
CA CYS A 181 -11.24 -16.71 0.76
C CYS A 181 -10.03 -17.58 0.35
N ILE A 182 -9.85 -17.77 -0.95
CA ILE A 182 -8.67 -18.47 -1.51
C ILE A 182 -7.38 -17.66 -1.31
N GLY A 183 -7.49 -16.32 -1.26
CA GLY A 183 -6.37 -15.40 -1.09
C GLY A 183 -5.87 -15.26 0.36
N LEU A 184 -6.48 -15.93 1.34
CA LEU A 184 -6.19 -15.76 2.76
C LEU A 184 -4.70 -15.83 3.10
N ARG A 185 -3.98 -16.82 2.56
CA ARG A 185 -2.54 -17.01 2.87
C ARG A 185 -1.68 -15.93 2.24
N PHE A 186 -1.96 -15.60 0.98
CA PHE A 186 -1.21 -14.61 0.22
C PHE A 186 -1.42 -13.19 0.77
N GLY A 187 -2.68 -12.80 0.97
CA GLY A 187 -3.02 -11.48 1.51
C GLY A 187 -2.50 -11.26 2.93
N ARG A 188 -2.54 -12.28 3.80
CA ARG A 188 -1.93 -12.19 5.13
C ARG A 188 -0.43 -11.92 5.05
N MET A 189 0.28 -12.66 4.19
CA MET A 189 1.71 -12.46 3.99
C MET A 189 2.03 -11.04 3.52
N GLN A 190 1.28 -10.50 2.55
CA GLN A 190 1.49 -9.13 2.06
C GLN A 190 1.21 -8.07 3.13
N VAL A 191 0.12 -8.21 3.89
CA VAL A 191 -0.23 -7.27 4.97
C VAL A 191 0.81 -7.32 6.09
N VAL A 192 1.26 -8.51 6.50
CA VAL A 192 2.32 -8.68 7.51
C VAL A 192 3.61 -8.01 7.06
N ILE A 193 4.08 -8.30 5.84
CA ILE A 193 5.32 -7.69 5.30
C ILE A 193 5.17 -6.16 5.21
N GLY A 194 4.06 -5.69 4.66
CA GLY A 194 3.80 -4.26 4.49
C GLY A 194 3.78 -3.52 5.83
N LEU A 195 3.08 -4.05 6.83
CA LEU A 195 3.01 -3.45 8.16
C LEU A 195 4.34 -3.56 8.91
N ALA A 196 5.02 -4.71 8.86
CA ALA A 196 6.30 -4.90 9.53
C ALA A 196 7.33 -3.86 9.03
N LEU A 197 7.44 -3.70 7.70
CA LEU A 197 8.35 -2.72 7.11
C LEU A 197 7.94 -1.27 7.43
N LEU A 198 6.64 -0.96 7.47
CA LEU A 198 6.19 0.39 7.80
C LEU A 198 6.44 0.74 9.27
N ILE A 199 6.05 -0.14 10.20
CA ILE A 199 6.14 0.12 11.65
C ILE A 199 7.58 0.04 12.16
N HIS A 200 8.42 -0.83 11.59
CA HIS A 200 9.85 -0.84 11.89
C HIS A 200 10.50 0.53 11.61
N ASN A 201 10.19 1.11 10.44
CA ASN A 201 10.91 2.29 9.93
C ASN A 201 10.23 3.63 10.23
N PHE A 202 8.91 3.65 10.45
CA PHE A 202 8.12 4.88 10.55
C PHE A 202 7.19 4.83 11.73
N ARG A 203 6.98 5.98 12.36
CA ARG A 203 5.86 6.20 13.26
C ARG A 203 4.69 6.75 12.45
N VAL A 204 3.50 6.24 12.68
CA VAL A 204 2.28 6.75 12.04
C VAL A 204 1.43 7.49 13.06
N GLU A 205 1.00 8.69 12.67
CA GLU A 205 0.18 9.57 13.49
C GLU A 205 -1.05 10.03 12.69
N LEU A 206 -2.15 10.29 13.39
CA LEU A 206 -3.37 10.77 12.77
C LEU A 206 -3.16 12.18 12.21
N HIS A 207 -3.46 12.36 10.92
CA HIS A 207 -3.63 13.71 10.38
C HIS A 207 -4.99 14.27 10.82
N PRO A 208 -5.10 15.58 11.13
CA PRO A 208 -6.38 16.24 11.48
C PRO A 208 -7.55 16.08 10.47
N LYS A 209 -7.30 15.56 9.26
CA LYS A 209 -8.32 15.32 8.23
C LYS A 209 -9.00 13.96 8.40
N THR A 210 -8.42 13.07 9.21
CA THR A 210 -8.94 11.72 9.43
C THR A 210 -9.91 11.75 10.60
N PRO A 211 -11.16 11.29 10.42
CA PRO A 211 -12.15 11.32 11.47
C PRO A 211 -11.85 10.31 12.59
N VAL A 212 -12.17 10.70 13.82
CA VAL A 212 -12.18 9.83 15.01
C VAL A 212 -13.53 10.02 15.71
N PRO A 213 -14.38 8.99 15.84
CA PRO A 213 -14.21 7.62 15.34
C PRO A 213 -14.29 7.52 13.80
N MET A 214 -13.81 6.40 13.24
CA MET A 214 -13.83 6.13 11.81
C MET A 214 -15.27 6.20 11.26
N LYS A 215 -15.43 6.90 10.12
CA LYS A 215 -16.68 6.94 9.36
C LYS A 215 -16.54 6.10 8.10
N TYR A 216 -17.56 5.30 7.80
CA TYR A 216 -17.55 4.41 6.64
C TYR A 216 -18.39 4.93 5.49
N THR A 217 -17.95 4.69 4.26
CA THR A 217 -18.81 4.86 3.09
C THR A 217 -19.78 3.68 2.97
N ILE A 218 -21.07 3.96 2.79
CA ILE A 218 -22.11 2.97 2.52
C ILE A 218 -22.35 2.74 1.03
N LYS A 219 -21.59 3.42 0.17
CA LYS A 219 -21.81 3.42 -1.30
C LYS A 219 -21.06 2.30 -2.01
N ASN A 220 -20.13 1.64 -1.32
CA ASN A 220 -19.24 0.64 -1.90
C ASN A 220 -19.61 -0.76 -1.41
N LEU A 221 -19.28 -1.77 -2.22
CA LEU A 221 -19.44 -3.18 -1.83
C LEU A 221 -18.50 -3.55 -0.68
N LEU A 222 -17.27 -3.02 -0.69
CA LEU A 222 -16.30 -3.17 0.37
C LEU A 222 -16.41 -2.02 1.38
N LEU A 223 -16.18 -2.32 2.65
CA LEU A 223 -16.13 -1.35 3.71
C LEU A 223 -14.91 -0.45 3.47
N GLY A 224 -15.14 0.86 3.32
CA GLY A 224 -14.09 1.85 3.11
C GLY A 224 -14.32 3.07 3.98
N SER A 225 -13.27 3.88 4.18
CA SER A 225 -13.37 5.13 4.93
C SER A 225 -14.07 6.22 4.11
N GLU A 226 -14.94 6.99 4.76
CA GLU A 226 -15.51 8.20 4.19
C GLU A 226 -14.44 9.30 4.13
N GLY A 227 -14.07 9.75 2.93
CA GLY A 227 -13.05 10.80 2.74
C GLY A 227 -11.59 10.31 2.79
N GLY A 228 -11.37 9.00 2.95
CA GLY A 228 -10.03 8.39 3.00
C GLY A 228 -9.37 8.43 4.39
N ILE A 229 -8.24 7.71 4.53
CA ILE A 229 -7.40 7.73 5.73
C ILE A 229 -6.14 8.55 5.43
N HIS A 230 -5.96 9.65 6.15
CA HIS A 230 -4.80 10.55 6.04
C HIS A 230 -3.93 10.38 7.29
N LEU A 231 -2.65 10.04 7.09
CA LEU A 231 -1.68 9.83 8.17
C LEU A 231 -0.43 10.67 7.89
N ASN A 232 0.19 11.19 8.95
CA ASN A 232 1.45 11.91 8.84
C ASN A 232 2.62 10.91 8.81
N VAL A 233 3.55 11.12 7.87
CA VAL A 233 4.77 10.32 7.61
C VAL A 233 5.88 11.28 7.13
N ALA A 234 7.11 11.25 7.65
CA ALA A 234 8.15 12.29 7.40
C ALA A 234 9.25 11.91 6.36
N GLN A 235 9.61 12.76 5.33
CA GLN A 235 10.82 12.66 4.40
C GLN A 235 11.06 13.73 3.24
N GLU A 236 12.34 14.10 2.92
CA GLU A 236 12.79 15.20 1.97
C GLU A 236 13.42 14.86 0.56
N THR A 237 14.13 13.75 0.35
CA THR A 237 15.22 13.65 -0.66
C THR A 237 14.92 13.91 -2.16
N MET A 238 13.66 13.93 -2.58
CA MET A 238 13.30 13.85 -4.00
C MET A 238 13.37 15.17 -4.79
N ARG A 239 13.63 16.32 -4.16
CA ARG A 239 13.80 17.62 -4.85
C ARG A 239 15.10 17.78 -5.59
N LYS A 240 16.20 17.38 -4.97
CA LYS A 240 17.52 17.65 -5.51
C LYS A 240 17.85 16.84 -6.77
N ARG A 241 17.18 15.70 -6.93
CA ARG A 241 17.52 14.69 -7.93
C ARG A 241 16.24 14.07 -8.50
N PRO A 242 15.47 14.83 -9.30
CA PRO A 242 14.31 14.26 -9.98
C PRO A 242 14.77 13.16 -10.94
N VAL A 243 14.02 12.05 -10.99
CA VAL A 243 14.37 10.87 -11.81
C VAL A 243 14.41 11.21 -13.30
N VAL A 244 13.58 12.17 -13.73
CA VAL A 244 13.52 12.68 -15.10
C VAL A 244 13.78 14.19 -15.09
N GLY A 245 14.76 14.65 -15.88
CA GLY A 245 15.19 16.06 -15.91
C GLY A 245 14.29 17.00 -16.71
N HIS A 246 13.36 16.46 -17.50
CA HIS A 246 12.37 17.20 -18.26
C HIS A 246 11.10 16.36 -18.55
N LEU A 247 9.95 17.01 -18.74
CA LEU A 247 8.70 16.34 -19.16
C LEU A 247 8.34 16.76 -20.58
N LEU A 248 7.91 15.79 -21.39
CA LEU A 248 7.37 16.04 -22.73
C LEU A 248 5.84 16.05 -22.67
N ARG A 249 5.23 17.07 -23.29
CA ARG A 249 3.78 17.24 -23.41
C ARG A 249 3.43 17.69 -24.83
N VAL A 250 2.18 17.49 -25.23
CA VAL A 250 1.62 18.04 -26.47
C VAL A 250 0.39 18.82 -26.09
N ALA A 251 0.32 20.08 -26.53
CA ALA A 251 -0.84 20.91 -26.29
C ALA A 251 -2.08 20.34 -27.00
N THR A 252 -3.13 20.04 -26.24
CA THR A 252 -4.38 19.47 -26.78
C THR A 252 -5.34 20.52 -27.33
N GLN A 253 -5.08 21.79 -27.01
CA GLN A 253 -5.84 22.97 -27.41
C GLN A 253 -4.90 24.17 -27.43
N ASN A 254 -5.39 25.32 -27.93
CA ASN A 254 -4.65 26.57 -27.86
C ASN A 254 -4.64 27.07 -26.41
N TYR A 255 -3.46 27.40 -25.88
CA TYR A 255 -3.29 28.02 -24.57
C TYR A 255 -2.78 29.45 -24.76
N GLN A 256 -3.55 30.42 -24.29
CA GLN A 256 -3.17 31.83 -24.28
C GLN A 256 -2.67 32.22 -22.89
N HIS A 257 -1.45 32.72 -22.82
CA HIS A 257 -0.89 33.26 -21.58
C HIS A 257 -1.20 34.75 -21.46
N THR A 258 -1.22 35.27 -20.23
CA THR A 258 -1.46 36.71 -19.95
C THR A 258 -0.41 37.62 -20.60
N ASN A 259 0.81 37.10 -20.80
CA ASN A 259 1.81 37.69 -21.65
C ASN A 259 1.68 37.12 -23.08
N PRO A 260 1.33 37.95 -24.08
CA PRO A 260 1.01 37.50 -25.45
C PRO A 260 2.20 36.89 -26.20
N LYS A 261 3.42 37.00 -25.67
CA LYS A 261 4.63 36.34 -26.21
C LYS A 261 4.59 34.81 -26.01
N TYR A 262 3.84 34.32 -25.02
CA TYR A 262 3.85 32.91 -24.62
C TYR A 262 2.52 32.24 -24.95
N ASN A 263 2.19 32.14 -26.23
CA ASN A 263 1.04 31.37 -26.69
C ASN A 263 1.50 29.99 -27.16
N ILE A 264 0.75 28.95 -26.80
CA ILE A 264 1.03 27.57 -27.20
C ILE A 264 -0.13 27.09 -28.06
N GLU A 265 0.15 26.84 -29.33
CA GLU A 265 -0.86 26.34 -30.27
C GLU A 265 -1.15 24.86 -30.01
N LYS A 266 -2.36 24.43 -30.40
CA LYS A 266 -2.74 23.02 -30.38
C LYS A 266 -1.76 22.21 -31.24
N GLY A 267 -1.28 21.10 -30.70
CA GLY A 267 -0.32 20.22 -31.35
C GLY A 267 1.13 20.58 -31.10
N THR A 268 1.43 21.73 -30.49
CA THR A 268 2.79 22.10 -30.12
C THR A 268 3.34 21.17 -29.03
N GLY A 269 4.52 20.61 -29.28
CA GLY A 269 5.30 19.90 -28.27
C GLY A 269 5.86 20.86 -27.25
N VAL A 270 5.66 20.58 -25.96
CA VAL A 270 6.12 21.39 -24.83
C VAL A 270 7.10 20.56 -24.01
N VAL A 271 8.28 21.12 -23.79
CA VAL A 271 9.29 20.57 -22.89
C VAL A 271 9.23 21.35 -21.59
N ILE A 272 8.97 20.67 -20.47
CA ILE A 272 8.97 21.27 -19.13
C ILE A 272 10.30 20.91 -18.48
N PRO A 273 11.24 21.86 -18.28
CA PRO A 273 12.57 21.59 -17.77
C PRO A 273 12.55 21.45 -16.23
N THR A 274 12.09 20.29 -15.73
CA THR A 274 11.88 20.04 -14.30
C THR A 274 13.16 20.22 -13.46
N LEU A 275 14.32 19.85 -14.00
CA LEU A 275 15.60 20.06 -13.33
C LEU A 275 15.89 21.56 -13.13
N ALA A 276 15.71 22.37 -14.18
CA ALA A 276 15.97 23.80 -14.13
C ALA A 276 14.99 24.49 -13.16
N ILE A 277 13.70 24.16 -13.24
CA ILE A 277 12.67 24.70 -12.34
C ILE A 277 13.00 24.37 -10.86
N GLN A 278 13.46 23.15 -10.58
CA GLN A 278 13.78 22.70 -9.21
C GLN A 278 15.12 23.25 -8.68
N HIS A 279 15.95 23.84 -9.55
CA HIS A 279 17.20 24.52 -9.23
C HIS A 279 17.11 26.03 -9.46
N ASP A 280 15.93 26.58 -9.72
CA ASP A 280 15.74 28.01 -9.90
C ASP A 280 15.80 28.70 -8.53
N PRO A 281 16.73 29.65 -8.31
CA PRO A 281 16.83 30.37 -7.04
C PRO A 281 15.59 31.23 -6.73
N GLU A 282 14.76 31.57 -7.73
CA GLU A 282 13.49 32.27 -7.52
C GLU A 282 12.51 31.42 -6.71
N PHE A 283 12.45 30.11 -6.97
CA PHE A 283 11.54 29.18 -6.27
C PHE A 283 12.22 28.45 -5.11
N TYR A 284 13.54 28.29 -5.19
CA TYR A 284 14.33 27.56 -4.20
C TYR A 284 15.60 28.34 -3.86
N PRO A 285 15.54 29.29 -2.90
CA PRO A 285 16.71 30.05 -2.45
C PRO A 285 17.88 29.11 -2.13
N GLU A 286 19.12 29.36 -2.51
CA GLU A 286 20.24 28.40 -2.32
C GLU A 286 19.92 26.97 -2.84
N PRO A 287 19.57 26.80 -4.13
CA PRO A 287 19.01 25.56 -4.66
C PRO A 287 19.93 24.34 -4.51
N GLU A 288 21.24 24.60 -4.50
CA GLU A 288 22.32 23.62 -4.35
C GLU A 288 22.46 23.05 -2.93
N LYS A 289 21.87 23.67 -1.89
CA LYS A 289 21.92 23.16 -0.51
C LYS A 289 20.80 22.16 -0.21
N PHE A 290 21.12 21.12 0.58
CA PHE A 290 20.15 20.08 0.97
C PHE A 290 19.49 20.55 2.25
N ILE A 291 18.26 21.02 2.12
CA ILE A 291 17.51 21.65 3.20
C ILE A 291 16.14 20.99 3.27
N PRO A 292 16.00 19.92 4.07
CA PRO A 292 14.73 19.24 4.36
C PRO A 292 13.55 20.10 4.72
N GLU A 293 13.80 21.14 5.47
CA GLU A 293 12.80 22.00 6.08
C GLU A 293 12.01 22.80 5.02
N ARG A 294 12.48 22.83 3.76
CA ARG A 294 11.75 23.49 2.65
C ARG A 294 10.47 22.77 2.26
N PHE A 295 10.26 21.55 2.75
CA PHE A 295 9.08 20.74 2.49
C PHE A 295 8.18 20.60 3.71
N ASP A 296 8.44 21.40 4.74
CA ASP A 296 7.48 21.63 5.82
C ASP A 296 6.18 22.23 5.26
N GLU A 297 5.06 21.95 5.91
CA GLU A 297 3.73 22.22 5.36
C GLU A 297 3.51 23.70 4.98
N ASP A 298 4.00 24.62 5.80
CA ASP A 298 3.93 26.07 5.60
C ASP A 298 4.73 26.51 4.36
N GLN A 299 5.90 25.93 4.14
CA GLN A 299 6.77 26.19 2.99
C GLN A 299 6.19 25.63 1.70
N VAL A 300 5.57 24.44 1.75
CA VAL A 300 4.89 23.83 0.60
C VAL A 300 3.66 24.63 0.20
N GLN A 301 2.87 25.12 1.15
CA GLN A 301 1.67 25.91 0.87
C GLN A 301 1.98 27.26 0.19
N GLN A 302 3.11 27.88 0.52
CA GLN A 302 3.55 29.14 -0.07
C GLN A 302 4.23 28.96 -1.44
N ARG A 303 4.56 27.72 -1.81
CA ARG A 303 5.30 27.44 -3.03
C ARG A 303 4.41 27.62 -4.27
N PRO A 304 4.89 28.33 -5.31
CA PRO A 304 4.14 28.45 -6.55
C PRO A 304 3.83 27.06 -7.15
N PRO A 305 2.63 26.85 -7.72
CA PRO A 305 2.26 25.58 -8.31
C PRO A 305 3.20 25.20 -9.46
N CYS A 306 3.30 23.90 -9.74
CA CYS A 306 4.16 23.35 -10.81
C CYS A 306 5.66 23.63 -10.68
N THR A 307 6.15 24.06 -9.50
CA THR A 307 7.60 24.25 -9.25
C THR A 307 8.28 23.05 -8.61
N PHE A 308 7.51 22.03 -8.18
CA PHE A 308 8.01 20.76 -7.69
C PHE A 308 7.36 19.61 -8.44
N LEU A 309 8.10 19.01 -9.38
CA LEU A 309 7.56 18.05 -10.34
C LEU A 309 8.40 16.76 -10.43
N PRO A 310 8.75 16.09 -9.30
CA PRO A 310 9.62 14.91 -9.32
C PRO A 310 9.02 13.72 -10.11
N PHE A 311 7.70 13.70 -10.28
CA PHE A 311 6.95 12.68 -11.02
C PHE A 311 5.88 13.28 -11.95
N GLY A 312 6.04 14.56 -12.32
CA GLY A 312 4.99 15.34 -12.99
C GLY A 312 3.82 15.71 -12.09
N ASP A 313 2.79 16.31 -12.69
CA ASP A 313 1.60 16.83 -12.03
C ASP A 313 0.37 16.77 -12.96
N GLY A 314 -0.82 16.96 -12.39
CA GLY A 314 -2.11 16.90 -13.09
C GLY A 314 -2.52 15.48 -13.55
N PRO A 315 -3.43 15.37 -14.55
CA PRO A 315 -3.97 14.09 -15.05
C PRO A 315 -2.95 13.12 -15.66
N ARG A 316 -1.70 13.56 -15.81
CA ARG A 316 -0.57 12.79 -16.37
C ARG A 316 0.60 12.73 -15.38
N ASN A 317 0.32 12.84 -14.07
CA ASN A 317 1.31 12.50 -13.04
C ASN A 317 1.66 10.99 -13.13
N CYS A 318 2.84 10.62 -12.65
CA CYS A 318 3.24 9.22 -12.67
C CYS A 318 2.27 8.40 -11.82
N ILE A 319 1.63 7.39 -12.42
CA ILE A 319 0.74 6.46 -11.70
C ILE A 319 1.50 5.72 -10.59
N GLY A 320 2.80 5.50 -10.79
CA GLY A 320 3.72 4.91 -9.81
C GLY A 320 4.25 5.88 -8.75
N LEU A 321 3.86 7.17 -8.74
CA LEU A 321 4.38 8.18 -7.81
C LEU A 321 4.35 7.71 -6.35
N ARG A 322 3.19 7.20 -5.90
CA ARG A 322 3.02 6.76 -4.51
C ARG A 322 3.92 5.57 -4.18
N PHE A 323 4.01 4.61 -5.10
CA PHE A 323 4.84 3.42 -4.97
C PHE A 323 6.35 3.76 -5.02
N GLY A 324 6.78 4.56 -5.99
CA GLY A 324 8.16 5.01 -6.14
C GLY A 324 8.63 5.84 -4.95
N ARG A 325 7.77 6.71 -4.40
CA ARG A 325 8.04 7.41 -3.14
C ARG A 325 8.32 6.41 -2.02
N MET A 326 7.39 5.50 -1.79
CA MET A 326 7.53 4.49 -0.75
C MET A 326 8.80 3.64 -0.92
N GLN A 327 9.14 3.22 -2.15
CA GLN A 327 10.36 2.47 -2.42
C GLN A 327 11.65 3.25 -2.12
N VAL A 328 11.74 4.52 -2.55
CA VAL A 328 12.91 5.38 -2.28
C VAL A 328 13.09 5.58 -0.79
N ILE A 329 11.98 5.83 -0.11
CA ILE A 329 11.87 6.02 1.33
C ILE A 329 12.40 4.80 2.10
N ILE A 330 11.87 3.61 1.77
CA ILE A 330 12.27 2.33 2.36
C ILE A 330 13.73 2.03 2.03
N GLY A 331 14.12 2.14 0.76
CA GLY A 331 15.48 1.84 0.29
C GLY A 331 16.52 2.73 0.95
N MET A 332 16.27 4.05 1.04
CA MET A 332 17.19 4.95 1.72
C MET A 332 17.30 4.67 3.21
N ALA A 333 16.19 4.41 3.90
CA ALA A 333 16.21 4.08 5.32
C ALA A 333 17.06 2.82 5.60
N LEU A 334 16.85 1.75 4.82
CA LEU A 334 17.64 0.52 4.91
C LEU A 334 19.13 0.77 4.65
N LEU A 335 19.44 1.61 3.66
CA LEU A 335 20.82 1.94 3.30
C LEU A 335 21.52 2.75 4.39
N ILE A 336 20.95 3.89 4.82
CA ILE A 336 21.59 4.78 5.80
C ILE A 336 21.62 4.21 7.21
N HIS A 337 20.70 3.29 7.54
CA HIS A 337 20.72 2.57 8.80
C HIS A 337 21.92 1.60 8.89
N ASN A 338 22.12 0.80 7.84
CA ASN A 338 23.13 -0.26 7.86
C ASN A 338 24.50 0.21 7.40
N PHE A 339 24.57 1.32 6.68
CA PHE A 339 25.77 1.70 5.97
C PHE A 339 25.99 3.21 6.02
N LYS A 340 27.25 3.57 6.27
CA LYS A 340 27.79 4.90 6.03
C LYS A 340 28.30 4.94 4.60
N PHE A 341 27.91 5.99 3.89
CA PHE A 341 28.31 6.23 2.51
C PHE A 341 29.28 7.41 2.46
N GLU A 342 30.44 7.18 1.85
CA GLU A 342 31.41 8.21 1.50
C GLU A 342 31.63 8.15 -0.01
N PHE A 343 31.96 9.28 -0.65
CA PHE A 343 32.33 9.21 -2.06
C PHE A 343 33.61 8.40 -2.23
N HIS A 344 33.64 7.52 -3.23
CA HIS A 344 34.87 6.85 -3.59
C HIS A 344 35.88 7.92 -4.05
N PRO A 345 37.08 8.01 -3.43
CA PRO A 345 37.96 9.18 -3.50
C PRO A 345 38.45 9.54 -4.91
N THR A 346 38.47 8.55 -5.82
CA THR A 346 38.99 8.71 -7.19
C THR A 346 38.00 8.36 -8.29
N LYS A 347 36.83 7.80 -7.96
CA LYS A 347 35.87 7.28 -8.96
C LYS A 347 34.59 8.08 -9.08
N THR A 348 34.26 8.90 -8.08
CA THR A 348 33.12 9.81 -8.14
C THR A 348 33.62 11.23 -8.21
N VAL A 349 33.24 11.93 -9.28
CA VAL A 349 33.49 13.36 -9.45
C VAL A 349 32.46 14.14 -8.64
N VAL A 350 32.93 15.07 -7.80
CA VAL A 350 32.08 15.96 -7.00
C VAL A 350 32.53 17.39 -7.26
N PRO A 351 31.64 18.33 -7.67
CA PRO A 351 30.20 18.14 -7.90
C PRO A 351 29.89 17.16 -9.05
N LEU A 352 28.72 16.50 -9.00
CA LEU A 352 28.31 15.51 -9.99
C LEU A 352 28.10 16.17 -11.35
N GLU A 353 28.76 15.66 -12.39
CA GLU A 353 28.44 15.97 -13.79
C GLU A 353 27.38 14.98 -14.29
N TYR A 354 26.38 15.45 -15.05
CA TYR A 354 25.32 14.60 -15.59
C TYR A 354 25.52 14.33 -17.10
N ARG A 355 25.03 13.18 -17.55
CA ARG A 355 24.91 12.87 -18.98
C ARG A 355 23.87 13.80 -19.63
N THR A 356 24.17 14.27 -20.83
CA THR A 356 23.29 15.15 -21.61
C THR A 356 22.55 14.41 -22.72
N ASP A 357 22.85 13.12 -22.92
CA ASP A 357 22.36 12.28 -24.01
C ASP A 357 21.27 11.27 -23.57
N ASP A 358 20.82 11.35 -22.32
CA ASP A 358 19.84 10.43 -21.72
C ASP A 358 18.61 11.21 -21.19
N ILE A 359 17.44 10.57 -21.23
CA ILE A 359 16.18 11.10 -20.69
C ILE A 359 16.20 11.03 -19.15
N LEU A 360 16.89 10.04 -18.59
CA LEU A 360 17.08 9.88 -17.16
C LEU A 360 18.29 10.67 -16.67
N LEU A 361 18.15 11.31 -15.51
CA LEU A 361 19.23 12.09 -14.91
C LEU A 361 20.32 11.15 -14.34
N SER A 362 21.32 10.84 -15.15
CA SER A 362 22.39 9.90 -14.81
C SER A 362 23.74 10.62 -14.68
N ALA A 363 24.50 10.32 -13.62
CA ALA A 363 25.84 10.87 -13.44
C ALA A 363 26.82 10.33 -14.50
N LYS A 364 27.63 11.22 -15.08
CA LYS A 364 28.70 10.88 -16.03
C LYS A 364 29.78 10.09 -15.29
N GLY A 365 30.08 8.88 -15.77
CA GLY A 365 31.01 7.96 -15.10
C GLY A 365 30.42 7.18 -13.91
N GLY A 366 29.15 7.41 -13.57
CA GLY A 366 28.46 6.77 -12.45
C GLY A 366 28.79 7.37 -11.08
N ILE A 367 28.02 6.97 -10.06
CA ILE A 367 28.26 7.35 -8.66
C ILE A 367 28.82 6.12 -7.94
N HIS A 368 30.10 6.16 -7.62
CA HIS A 368 30.81 5.12 -6.85
C HIS A 368 30.90 5.56 -5.39
N LEU A 369 30.28 4.78 -4.51
CA LEU A 369 30.31 5.04 -3.08
C LEU A 369 31.26 4.05 -2.41
N LYS A 370 32.09 4.55 -1.49
CA LYS A 370 32.69 3.74 -0.46
C LYS A 370 31.60 3.50 0.58
N VAL A 371 31.22 2.24 0.75
CA VAL A 371 30.18 1.81 1.67
C VAL A 371 30.86 1.13 2.85
N SER A 372 30.59 1.61 4.05
CA SER A 372 31.09 1.00 5.29
C SER A 372 29.90 0.63 6.14
N ARG A 373 29.84 -0.60 6.63
CA ARG A 373 28.77 -1.01 7.54
C ARG A 373 28.92 -0.22 8.85
N VAL A 374 27.82 0.34 9.34
CA VAL A 374 27.76 1.04 10.63
C VAL A 374 27.56 0.03 11.74
#